data_AF-A0A559SP24-F1
#
_entry.id   AF-A0A559SP24-F1
#
_cell.length_a   1.000
_cell.length_b   1.000
_cell.length_c   1.000
_cell.angle_alpha   90.00
_cell.angle_beta   90.00
_cell.angle_gamma   90.00
#
_symmetry.space_group_name_H-M   'P 1'
#
loop_
_entity.id
_entity.type
_entity.pdbx_description
1 polymer ?
#
loop_
_entity_poly.entity_id
_entity_poly.type
_entity_poly.pdbx_seq_one_letter_code
_entity_poly.pdbx_strand_id
1 'polypeptide(L)'
;MSIEIRFYIVGDDGELQSDSVLPLSHFGSCPQIGDVICETLRGEAEFYSVEGRYFVQHTGSFGWAVILRKREQTLFERKLLDVWADDDDFWAEVDREEDAKKERELRAMLTSKGKRKG
;
A
#
# COMPACT_ATOMS: atom_id res chain seq x y z
N MET A 1 1.63 21.03 -4.44
CA MET A 1 2.63 20.41 -3.54
C MET A 1 1.94 19.30 -2.80
N SER A 2 2.40 18.06 -2.94
CA SER A 2 1.89 16.92 -2.17
C SER A 2 2.40 17.01 -0.74
N ILE A 3 1.55 16.73 0.25
CA ILE A 3 1.98 16.55 1.64
C ILE A 3 2.81 15.27 1.69
N GLU A 4 4.04 15.36 2.21
CA GLU A 4 4.91 14.21 2.44
C GLU A 4 4.68 13.62 3.83
N ILE A 5 4.85 12.30 3.94
CA ILE A 5 4.99 11.56 5.19
C ILE A 5 6.41 11.02 5.23
N ARG A 6 7.12 11.29 6.32
CA ARG A 6 8.49 10.83 6.57
C ARG A 6 8.47 9.87 7.74
N PHE A 7 8.97 8.66 7.52
CA PHE A 7 9.08 7.64 8.55
C PHE A 7 10.45 7.67 9.22
N TYR A 8 10.42 7.56 10.54
CA TYR A 8 11.60 7.43 11.38
C TYR A 8 11.46 6.19 12.23
N ILE A 9 12.44 5.29 12.18
CA ILE A 9 12.46 4.07 12.99
C ILE A 9 13.26 4.35 14.25
N VAL A 10 12.70 3.96 15.40
CA VAL A 10 13.42 3.98 16.68
C VAL A 10 14.35 2.77 16.75
N GLY A 11 15.66 3.02 16.84
CA GLY A 11 16.66 1.98 17.08
C GLY A 11 16.62 1.44 18.51
N ASP A 12 17.32 0.34 18.75
CA ASP A 12 17.42 -0.28 20.08
C ASP A 12 18.12 0.64 21.10
N ASP A 13 18.93 1.59 20.63
CA ASP A 13 19.60 2.63 21.41
C ASP A 13 18.71 3.86 21.70
N GLY A 14 17.49 3.88 21.15
CA GLY A 14 16.55 5.00 21.26
C GLY A 14 16.77 6.12 20.25
N GLU A 15 17.73 6.00 19.34
CA GLU A 15 17.98 6.99 18.30
C GLU A 15 16.94 6.87 17.17
N LEU A 16 16.58 8.02 16.58
CA LEU A 16 15.66 8.07 15.44
C LEU A 16 16.44 8.00 14.12
N GLN A 17 16.15 6.97 13.33
CA GLN A 17 16.76 6.78 12.02
C GLN A 17 15.74 7.09 10.93
N SER A 18 16.11 7.95 9.97
CA SER A 18 15.27 8.19 8.80
C SER A 18 15.17 6.91 7.97
N ASP A 19 13.94 6.50 7.65
CA ASP A 19 13.69 5.28 6.88
C ASP A 19 13.24 5.60 5.45
N SER A 20 12.06 6.21 5.30
CA SER A 20 11.42 6.41 4.01
C SER A 20 10.59 7.69 3.97
N VAL A 21 10.34 8.18 2.75
CA VAL A 21 9.50 9.36 2.49
C VAL A 21 8.50 9.00 1.42
N LEU A 22 7.22 9.08 1.75
CA LEU A 22 6.12 8.70 0.86
C LEU A 22 5.08 9.84 0.79
N PRO A 23 4.43 10.05 -0.36
CA PRO A 23 3.36 11.03 -0.45
C PRO A 23 2.14 10.56 0.35
N LEU A 24 1.40 11.49 0.96
CA LEU A 24 0.16 11.20 1.70
C LEU A 24 -0.86 10.40 0.87
N SER A 25 -0.88 10.59 -0.45
CA SER A 25 -1.74 9.83 -1.37
C SER A 25 -1.48 8.34 -1.37
N HIS A 26 -0.28 7.89 -1.00
CA HIS A 26 0.04 6.47 -0.88
C HIS A 26 -0.72 5.81 0.29
N PHE A 27 -0.94 6.55 1.38
CA PHE A 27 -1.65 6.05 2.56
C PHE A 27 -3.13 6.44 2.61
N GLY A 28 -3.59 7.31 1.69
CA GLY A 28 -4.89 7.96 1.75
C GLY A 28 -5.00 9.01 2.87
N SER A 29 -4.54 8.68 4.07
CA SER A 29 -4.45 9.56 5.24
C SER A 29 -3.14 9.34 6.02
N CYS A 30 -2.76 10.28 6.88
CA CYS A 30 -1.55 10.10 7.69
C CYS A 30 -1.81 9.03 8.76
N PRO A 31 -0.89 8.05 8.94
CA PRO A 31 -0.99 7.08 10.02
C PRO A 31 -1.18 7.72 11.40
N GLN A 32 -1.97 7.07 12.24
CA GLN A 32 -2.29 7.46 13.60
C GLN A 32 -1.43 6.69 14.60
N ILE A 33 -1.29 7.24 15.82
CA ILE A 33 -0.64 6.52 16.91
C ILE A 33 -1.47 5.28 17.24
N GLY A 34 -0.80 4.13 17.34
CA GLY A 34 -1.42 2.83 17.55
C GLY A 34 -1.69 2.04 16.26
N ASP A 35 -1.60 2.68 15.09
CA ASP A 35 -1.66 1.96 13.82
C ASP A 35 -0.45 1.02 13.70
N VAL A 36 -0.65 -0.06 12.94
CA VAL A 36 0.40 -1.01 12.59
C VAL A 36 0.63 -0.92 11.08
N ILE A 37 1.87 -0.65 10.71
CA ILE A 37 2.31 -0.65 9.32
C ILE A 37 2.98 -1.99 9.05
N CYS A 38 2.51 -2.68 8.01
CA CYS A 38 3.17 -3.83 7.44
C CYS A 38 3.88 -3.38 6.17
N GLU A 39 5.22 -3.44 6.16
CA GLU A 39 6.01 -3.18 4.95
C GLU A 39 6.52 -4.50 4.38
N THR A 40 6.17 -4.79 3.14
CA THR A 40 6.62 -5.98 2.40
C THR A 40 7.65 -5.65 1.31
N LEU A 41 7.99 -4.37 1.13
CA LEU A 41 8.84 -3.90 0.03
C LEU A 41 10.30 -4.35 0.13
N ARG A 42 10.76 -4.82 1.30
CA ARG A 42 12.16 -5.23 1.55
C ARG A 42 12.38 -6.74 1.57
N GLY A 43 11.39 -7.51 1.12
CA GLY A 43 11.48 -8.97 0.96
C GLY A 43 10.69 -9.73 2.02
N GLU A 44 11.00 -9.53 3.31
CA GLU A 44 10.20 -10.07 4.40
C GLU A 44 9.19 -9.03 4.92
N ALA A 45 8.02 -9.51 5.36
CA ALA A 45 7.00 -8.65 5.95
C ALA A 45 7.47 -8.16 7.33
N GLU A 46 7.84 -6.90 7.41
CA GLU A 46 8.24 -6.26 8.66
C GLU A 46 7.08 -5.45 9.24
N PHE A 47 6.93 -5.52 10.56
CA PHE A 47 5.85 -4.89 11.28
C PHE A 47 6.36 -3.75 12.15
N TYR A 48 5.67 -2.63 12.04
CA TYR A 48 6.01 -1.40 12.72
C TYR A 48 4.79 -0.84 13.43
N SER A 49 4.92 -0.53 14.71
CA SER A 49 3.90 0.25 15.43
C SER A 49 4.18 1.74 15.31
N VAL A 50 3.15 2.52 15.01
CA VAL A 50 3.23 3.97 15.03
C VAL A 50 3.17 4.45 16.48
N GLU A 51 4.27 5.00 16.99
CA GLU A 51 4.38 5.50 18.37
C GLU A 51 4.15 7.01 18.47
N GLY A 52 4.41 7.75 17.38
CA GLY A 52 4.34 9.19 17.36
C GLY A 52 4.03 9.74 15.99
N ARG A 53 3.36 10.88 15.95
CA ARG A 53 3.15 11.64 14.72
C ARG A 53 3.22 13.14 15.01
N TYR A 54 3.87 13.87 14.12
CA TYR A 54 4.07 15.31 14.25
C TYR A 54 3.87 15.98 12.90
N PHE A 55 3.05 17.03 12.87
CA PHE A 55 3.02 17.90 11.70
C PHE A 55 4.21 18.86 11.81
N VAL A 56 5.15 18.75 10.86
CA VAL A 56 6.34 19.59 10.80
C VAL A 56 6.12 20.62 9.71
N GLN A 57 6.22 21.90 10.10
CA GLN A 57 6.23 23.02 9.16
C GLN A 57 7.52 23.79 9.36
N HIS A 58 8.40 23.72 8.36
CA HIS A 58 9.68 24.41 8.34
C HIS A 58 9.78 25.31 7.10
N THR A 59 10.68 26.30 7.11
CA THR A 59 10.84 27.26 6.00
C THR A 59 10.99 26.54 4.66
N GLY A 60 9.95 26.59 3.82
CA GLY A 60 9.91 25.98 2.48
C GLY A 60 9.46 24.52 2.41
N SER A 61 9.12 23.85 3.51
CA SER A 61 8.62 22.47 3.50
C SER A 61 7.62 22.19 4.63
N PHE A 62 6.64 21.35 4.36
CA PHE A 62 5.68 20.90 5.37
C PHE A 62 5.30 19.44 5.11
N GLY A 63 5.04 18.70 6.18
CA GLY A 63 4.72 17.29 6.09
C GLY A 63 4.50 16.65 7.46
N TRP A 64 4.25 15.36 7.45
CA TRP A 64 4.12 14.55 8.65
C TRP A 64 5.42 13.81 8.92
N ALA A 65 5.93 13.91 10.14
CA ALA A 65 6.95 13.01 10.67
C ALA A 65 6.26 11.94 11.51
N VAL A 66 6.45 10.67 11.15
CA VAL A 66 5.83 9.52 11.82
C VAL A 66 6.94 8.66 12.40
N ILE A 67 6.85 8.39 13.70
CA ILE A 67 7.80 7.58 14.44
C ILE A 67 7.27 6.14 14.52
N LEU A 68 8.11 5.21 14.08
CA LEU A 68 7.85 3.79 13.99
C LEU A 68 8.76 3.03 14.95
N ARG A 69 8.23 1.99 15.59
CA ARG A 69 9.03 1.00 16.30
C ARG A 69 8.82 -0.36 15.67
N LYS A 70 9.93 -1.03 15.32
CA LYS A 70 9.90 -2.41 14.84
C LYS A 70 9.36 -3.32 15.94
N ARG A 71 8.50 -4.26 15.58
CA ARG A 71 7.90 -5.22 16.50
C ARG A 71 7.78 -6.60 15.87
N GLU A 72 7.70 -7.58 16.75
CA GLU A 72 7.38 -8.94 16.34
C GLU A 72 5.94 -9.03 15.80
N GLN A 73 5.80 -9.85 14.78
CA GLN A 73 4.51 -10.14 14.16
C GLN A 73 3.70 -11.09 15.04
N THR A 74 2.43 -10.75 15.27
CA THR A 74 1.50 -11.61 16.01
C THR A 74 0.93 -12.74 15.15
N LEU A 75 0.37 -13.77 15.79
CA LEU A 75 -0.34 -14.84 15.08
C LEU A 75 -1.55 -14.35 14.28
N PHE A 76 -2.25 -13.32 14.77
CA PHE A 76 -3.40 -12.76 14.07
C PHE A 76 -2.98 -11.97 12.83
N GLU A 77 -1.87 -11.23 12.89
CA GLU A 77 -1.33 -10.50 11.75
C GLU A 77 -0.82 -11.44 10.65
N ARG A 78 -0.22 -12.59 11.02
CA ARG A 78 0.10 -13.64 10.04
C ARG A 78 -1.14 -14.11 9.27
N LYS A 79 -2.17 -14.52 10.01
CA LYS A 79 -3.43 -14.98 9.43
C LYS A 79 -4.12 -13.90 8.61
N LEU A 80 -4.01 -12.64 9.01
CA LEU A 80 -4.54 -11.52 8.26
C LEU A 80 -3.84 -11.39 6.90
N LEU A 81 -2.51 -11.48 6.86
CA LEU A 81 -1.76 -11.45 5.60
C LEU A 81 -2.07 -12.65 4.71
N ASP A 82 -2.24 -13.83 5.28
CA ASP A 82 -2.63 -15.04 4.51
C ASP A 82 -4.00 -14.83 3.85
N VAL A 83 -5.00 -14.38 4.61
CA VAL A 83 -6.34 -14.10 4.07
C VAL A 83 -6.32 -12.95 3.07
N TRP A 84 -5.51 -11.92 3.32
CA TRP A 84 -5.34 -10.81 2.38
C TRP A 84 -4.76 -11.28 1.04
N ALA A 85 -3.75 -12.15 1.06
CA ALA A 85 -3.17 -12.71 -0.15
C ALA A 85 -4.18 -13.57 -0.91
N ASP A 86 -4.97 -14.39 -0.20
CA ASP A 86 -6.05 -15.18 -0.80
C ASP A 86 -7.10 -14.28 -1.48
N ASP A 87 -7.46 -13.16 -0.85
CA ASP A 87 -8.40 -12.18 -1.40
C ASP A 87 -7.82 -11.51 -2.67
N ASP A 88 -6.54 -11.09 -2.63
CA ASP A 88 -5.86 -10.48 -3.78
C ASP A 88 -5.81 -11.45 -4.98
N ASP A 89 -5.49 -12.73 -4.75
CA ASP A 89 -5.46 -13.76 -5.79
C ASP A 89 -6.85 -14.02 -6.39
N PHE A 90 -7.88 -14.06 -5.54
CA PHE A 90 -9.26 -14.21 -5.98
C PHE A 90 -9.69 -13.04 -6.88
N TRP A 91 -9.45 -11.79 -6.46
CA TRP A 91 -9.82 -10.62 -7.26
C TRP A 91 -9.01 -10.52 -8.55
N ALA A 92 -7.72 -10.87 -8.52
CA ALA A 92 -6.91 -10.93 -9.72
C ALA A 92 -7.41 -11.97 -10.73
N GLU A 93 -7.99 -13.09 -10.27
CA GLU A 93 -8.66 -14.06 -11.15
C GLU A 93 -9.92 -13.50 -11.76
N VAL A 94 -10.79 -12.86 -10.96
CA VAL A 94 -12.01 -12.21 -11.44
C VAL A 94 -11.70 -11.17 -12.51
N ASP A 95 -10.70 -10.31 -12.29
CA ASP A 95 -10.27 -9.30 -13.26
C ASP A 95 -9.81 -9.93 -14.58
N ARG A 96 -9.03 -11.02 -14.52
CA ARG A 96 -8.60 -11.77 -15.72
C ARG A 96 -9.78 -12.35 -16.50
N GLU A 97 -10.79 -12.88 -15.81
CA GLU A 97 -11.99 -13.42 -16.46
C GLU A 97 -12.82 -12.32 -17.12
N GLU A 98 -13.00 -11.18 -16.45
CA GLU A 98 -13.71 -10.03 -17.00
C GLU A 98 -13.03 -9.48 -18.24
N ASP A 99 -11.70 -9.35 -18.22
CA ASP A 99 -10.94 -8.85 -19.35
C ASP A 99 -10.98 -9.84 -20.53
N ALA A 100 -10.88 -11.14 -20.28
CA ALA A 100 -11.06 -12.16 -21.30
C ALA A 100 -12.48 -12.17 -21.89
N LYS A 101 -13.50 -11.84 -21.10
CA LYS A 101 -14.88 -11.67 -21.58
C LYS A 101 -15.01 -10.43 -22.46
N LYS A 102 -14.51 -9.27 -21.99
CA LYS A 102 -14.50 -8.01 -22.77
C LYS A 102 -13.79 -8.19 -24.11
N GLU A 103 -12.66 -8.91 -24.13
CA GLU A 103 -11.93 -9.20 -25.36
C GLU A 103 -12.75 -10.08 -26.32
N ARG A 104 -13.39 -11.15 -25.82
CA ARG A 104 -14.24 -12.03 -26.63
C ARG A 104 -15.43 -11.27 -27.24
N GLU A 105 -16.08 -10.42 -26.45
CA GLU A 105 -17.19 -9.58 -26.91
C GLU A 105 -16.74 -8.57 -27.98
N LEU A 106 -15.58 -7.92 -27.77
CA LEU A 106 -15.01 -6.99 -28.76
C LEU A 106 -14.67 -7.69 -30.08
N ARG A 107 -14.06 -8.88 -30.02
CA ARG A 107 -13.76 -9.70 -31.21
C ARG A 107 -15.05 -10.13 -31.94
N ALA A 108 -16.10 -10.50 -31.22
CA ALA A 108 -17.41 -10.84 -31.80
C ALA A 108 -18.09 -9.63 -32.47
N MET A 109 -17.99 -8.43 -31.88
CA MET A 109 -18.51 -7.20 -32.49
C MET A 109 -17.75 -6.81 -33.77
N LEU A 110 -16.42 -6.97 -33.78
CA LEU A 110 -15.60 -6.66 -34.96
C LEU A 110 -15.87 -7.62 -36.13
N THR A 111 -15.99 -8.92 -35.85
CA THR A 111 -16.31 -9.93 -36.86
C THR A 111 -17.73 -9.80 -37.41
N SER A 112 -18.71 -9.42 -36.58
CA SER A 112 -20.09 -9.17 -37.04
C SER A 112 -20.25 -7.89 -37.87
N LYS A 113 -19.49 -6.82 -37.59
CA LYS A 113 -19.45 -5.61 -38.43
C LYS A 113 -18.77 -5.84 -39.79
N GLY A 114 -17.77 -6.70 -39.86
CA GLY A 114 -17.10 -7.07 -41.13
C GLY A 114 -18.02 -7.77 -42.13
N LYS A 115 -18.97 -8.59 -41.65
CA LYS A 115 -19.95 -9.31 -42.50
C LYS A 115 -21.07 -8.43 -43.07
N ARG A 116 -21.28 -7.20 -42.60
CA ARG A 116 -22.35 -6.29 -43.08
C ARG A 116 -21.90 -5.34 -44.22
N LYS A 117 -20.65 -5.43 -44.68
CA LYS A 117 -20.08 -4.56 -45.73
C LYS A 117 -19.69 -5.29 -47.03
N GLY A 118 -20.08 -6.55 -47.20
CA GLY A 118 -19.98 -7.30 -48.46
C GLY A 118 -21.36 -7.74 -48.91
#